data_AF-G2JAW8-F1
#
_entry.id   AF-G2JAW8-F1
#
_cell.length_a   1.000
_cell.length_b   1.000
_cell.length_c   1.000
_cell.angle_alpha   90.00
_cell.angle_beta   90.00
_cell.angle_gamma   90.00
#
_symmetry.space_group_name_H-M   'P 1'
#
loop_
_entity.id
_entity.type
_entity.pdbx_description
1 polymer ?
#
loop_
_entity_poly.entity_id
_entity_poly.type
_entity_poly.pdbx_seq_one_letter_code
_entity_poly.pdbx_strand_id
1 'polypeptide(L)'
;MALPAFDTLQIFEDLEKAGFDEPQAKAISAVVRRVHDSSDVATKQDIAELRHEIGDLRKDIDTRLANMKFELLRWFFGIALAQTGLLVALKLWA
;
A
#
# COMPACT_ATOMS: atom_id res chain seq x y z
N MET A 1 -6.32 12.70 -14.67
CA MET A 1 -7.09 13.96 -14.78
C MET A 1 -6.60 14.85 -13.66
N ALA A 2 -5.94 15.97 -13.96
CA ALA A 2 -5.45 16.90 -12.94
C ALA A 2 -6.63 17.70 -12.40
N LEU A 3 -6.78 17.77 -11.08
CA LEU A 3 -7.73 18.69 -10.46
C LEU A 3 -7.27 20.13 -10.80
N PRO A 4 -8.18 21.04 -11.20
CA PRO A 4 -7.82 22.43 -11.43
C PRO A 4 -7.16 22.99 -10.16
N ALA A 5 -6.06 23.71 -10.32
CA ALA A 5 -5.34 24.33 -9.21
C ALA A 5 -6.29 25.23 -8.41
N PHE A 6 -6.28 25.11 -7.08
CA PHE A 6 -7.17 25.86 -6.20
C PHE A 6 -6.86 27.36 -6.25
N ASP A 7 -7.70 28.14 -6.94
CA ASP A 7 -7.49 29.58 -7.15
C ASP A 7 -8.06 30.40 -5.98
N THR A 8 -7.17 30.78 -5.06
CA THR A 8 -7.50 31.61 -3.90
C THR A 8 -8.01 32.99 -4.30
N LEU A 9 -7.60 33.52 -5.46
CA LEU A 9 -8.00 34.84 -5.95
C LEU A 9 -9.44 34.82 -6.45
N GLN A 10 -9.83 33.78 -7.18
CA GLN A 10 -11.20 33.64 -7.67
C GLN A 10 -12.21 33.54 -6.52
N ILE A 11 -11.86 32.85 -5.43
CA ILE A 11 -12.69 32.77 -4.21
C ILE A 11 -12.79 34.13 -3.52
N PHE A 12 -11.70 34.89 -3.46
CA PHE A 12 -11.72 36.24 -2.91
C PHE A 12 -12.67 37.15 -3.70
N GLU A 13 -12.59 37.13 -5.04
CA GLU A 13 -13.47 37.92 -5.91
C GLU A 13 -14.95 37.51 -5.78
N ASP A 14 -15.22 36.22 -5.64
CA ASP A 14 -16.58 35.71 -5.47
C ASP A 14 -17.17 36.10 -4.09
N LEU A 15 -16.33 36.16 -3.06
CA LEU A 15 -16.72 36.64 -1.73
C LEU A 15 -16.98 38.16 -1.72
N GLU A 16 -16.15 38.96 -2.41
CA GLU A 16 -16.44 40.39 -2.59
C GLU A 16 -17.73 40.63 -3.36
N LYS A 17 -17.97 39.89 -4.46
CA LYS A 17 -19.23 39.95 -5.22
C LYS A 17 -20.45 39.54 -4.39
N ALA A 18 -20.26 38.65 -3.41
CA ALA A 18 -21.29 38.24 -2.47
C ALA A 18 -21.50 39.26 -1.31
N GLY A 19 -20.73 40.35 -1.27
CA GLY A 19 -20.89 41.43 -0.30
C GLY A 19 -20.10 41.27 1.00
N PHE A 20 -19.12 40.35 1.04
CA PHE A 20 -18.17 40.26 2.15
C PHE A 20 -17.15 41.39 2.06
N ASP A 21 -16.73 41.93 3.21
CA ASP A 21 -15.63 42.91 3.24
C ASP A 21 -14.29 42.24 2.88
N GLU A 22 -13.36 43.02 2.31
CA GLU A 22 -12.03 42.55 1.89
C GLU A 22 -11.29 41.78 3.01
N PRO A 23 -11.28 42.23 4.28
CA PRO A 23 -10.72 41.46 5.40
C PRO A 23 -11.34 40.07 5.58
N GLN A 24 -12.66 39.95 5.48
CA GLN A 24 -13.41 38.70 5.62
C GLN A 24 -13.17 37.77 4.43
N ALA A 25 -13.22 38.29 3.21
CA ALA A 25 -12.96 37.54 1.99
C ALA A 25 -11.54 36.92 2.00
N LYS A 26 -10.56 37.70 2.47
CA LYS A 26 -9.17 37.25 2.63
C LYS A 26 -9.01 36.21 3.74
N ALA A 27 -9.70 36.38 4.86
CA ALA A 27 -9.65 35.41 5.96
C ALA A 27 -10.26 34.06 5.54
N ILE A 28 -11.42 34.07 4.87
CA ILE A 28 -12.12 32.87 4.42
C ILE A 28 -11.29 32.15 3.35
N SER A 29 -10.82 32.86 2.32
CA SER A 29 -9.99 32.26 1.26
C SER A 29 -8.69 31.65 1.81
N ALA A 30 -8.05 32.28 2.81
CA ALA A 30 -6.86 31.76 3.46
C ALA A 30 -7.12 30.51 4.31
N VAL A 31 -8.29 30.40 4.98
CA VAL A 31 -8.68 29.21 5.74
C VAL A 31 -8.96 28.04 4.80
N VAL A 32 -9.71 28.27 3.72
CA VAL A 32 -10.07 27.21 2.77
C VAL A 32 -8.83 26.70 2.02
N ARG A 33 -7.90 27.57 1.63
CA ARG A 33 -6.60 27.16 1.08
C ARG A 33 -5.83 26.24 2.04
N ARG A 34 -5.79 26.60 3.33
CA ARG A 34 -5.07 25.82 4.36
C ARG A 34 -5.68 24.43 4.54
N VAL A 35 -7.00 24.33 4.52
CA VAL A 35 -7.72 23.05 4.61
C VAL A 35 -7.44 22.19 3.38
N HIS A 36 -7.47 22.79 2.19
CA HIS A 36 -7.18 22.09 0.93
C HIS A 36 -5.74 21.57 0.88
N ASP A 37 -4.77 22.42 1.24
CA ASP A 37 -3.36 22.05 1.32
C ASP A 37 -3.13 20.94 2.37
N SER A 38 -3.83 20.97 3.51
CA SER A 38 -3.69 19.95 4.56
C SER A 38 -4.37 18.62 4.25
N SER A 39 -5.48 18.63 3.50
CA SER A 39 -6.24 17.41 3.17
C SER A 39 -5.54 16.58 2.11
N ASP A 40 -4.88 17.23 1.15
CA ASP A 40 -4.23 16.55 0.03
C ASP A 40 -2.89 15.88 0.47
N VAL A 41 -2.18 16.47 1.45
CA VAL A 41 -0.92 15.89 1.97
C VAL A 41 -1.13 14.67 2.86
N ALA A 42 -2.16 14.68 3.72
CA ALA A 42 -2.46 13.55 4.60
C ALA A 42 -2.87 12.32 3.77
N THR A 43 -3.84 12.47 2.87
CA THR A 43 -4.33 11.35 2.05
C THR A 43 -3.27 10.81 1.09
N LYS A 44 -2.41 11.65 0.51
CA LYS A 44 -1.32 11.18 -0.36
C LYS A 44 -0.25 10.42 0.40
N GLN A 45 0.11 10.88 1.61
CA GLN A 45 1.08 10.20 2.46
C GLN A 45 0.54 8.84 2.91
N ASP A 46 -0.72 8.77 3.36
CA ASP A 46 -1.38 7.53 3.76
C ASP A 46 -1.43 6.52 2.59
N ILE A 47 -1.74 6.99 1.37
CA ILE A 47 -1.72 6.14 0.16
C ILE A 47 -0.31 5.65 -0.17
N ALA A 48 0.71 6.49 0.00
CA ALA A 48 2.10 6.10 -0.25
C ALA A 48 2.57 5.05 0.77
N GLU A 49 2.19 5.20 2.04
CA GLU A 49 2.47 4.24 3.11
C GLU A 49 1.76 2.91 2.87
N LEU A 50 0.46 2.92 2.55
CA LEU A 50 -0.28 1.73 2.17
C LEU A 50 0.34 1.01 0.96
N ARG A 51 0.83 1.74 -0.05
CA ARG A 51 1.52 1.14 -1.21
C ARG A 51 2.81 0.46 -0.80
N HIS A 52 3.55 1.03 0.15
CA HIS A 52 4.77 0.45 0.67
C HIS A 52 4.47 -0.83 1.46
N GLU A 53 3.51 -0.78 2.39
CA GLU A 53 3.07 -1.94 3.18
C GLU A 53 2.57 -3.09 2.30
N ILE A 54 1.78 -2.80 1.26
CA ILE A 54 1.32 -3.80 0.29
C ILE A 54 2.52 -4.40 -0.47
N GLY A 55 3.50 -3.58 -0.84
CA GLY A 55 4.71 -4.03 -1.53
C GLY A 55 5.54 -4.98 -0.66
N ASP A 56 5.69 -4.67 0.62
CA ASP A 56 6.44 -5.51 1.55
C ASP A 56 5.68 -6.78 1.92
N LEU A 57 4.35 -6.71 2.09
CA LEU A 57 3.53 -7.88 2.32
C LEU A 57 3.58 -8.86 1.14
N ARG A 58 3.60 -8.35 -0.11
CA ARG A 58 3.79 -9.19 -1.30
C ARG A 58 5.13 -9.91 -1.28
N LYS A 59 6.23 -9.21 -0.95
CA LYS A 59 7.56 -9.83 -0.86
C LYS A 59 7.64 -10.89 0.25
N ASP A 60 7.03 -10.62 1.41
CA ASP A 60 7.00 -11.58 2.53
C ASP A 60 6.21 -12.83 2.14
N ILE A 61 5.06 -12.68 1.47
CA ILE A 61 4.28 -13.81 0.93
C ILE A 61 5.11 -14.62 -0.07
N ASP A 62 5.75 -13.98 -1.04
CA ASP A 62 6.57 -14.67 -2.05
C ASP A 62 7.72 -15.45 -1.39
N THR A 63 8.37 -14.85 -0.39
CA THR A 63 9.47 -15.47 0.35
C THR A 63 8.99 -16.68 1.16
N ARG A 64 7.88 -16.53 1.90
CA ARG A 64 7.29 -17.63 2.68
C ARG A 64 6.84 -18.77 1.79
N LEU A 65 6.25 -18.45 0.63
CA LEU A 65 5.78 -19.46 -0.33
C LEU A 65 6.95 -20.23 -0.96
N ALA A 66 8.06 -19.55 -1.28
CA ALA A 66 9.28 -20.19 -1.75
C ALA A 66 9.88 -21.11 -0.67
N ASN A 67 9.96 -20.65 0.58
CA ASN A 67 10.47 -21.44 1.70
C ASN A 67 9.59 -22.68 1.97
N MET A 68 8.27 -22.52 2.00
CA MET A 68 7.34 -23.64 2.15
C MET A 68 7.49 -24.67 1.04
N LYS A 69 7.58 -24.23 -0.23
CA LYS A 69 7.81 -25.13 -1.36
C LYS A 69 9.11 -25.91 -1.20
N PHE A 70 10.19 -25.25 -0.78
CA PHE A 70 11.48 -25.89 -0.54
C PHE A 70 11.43 -26.90 0.61
N GLU A 71 10.82 -26.55 1.73
CA GLU A 71 10.67 -27.44 2.89
C GLU A 71 9.83 -28.68 2.55
N LEU A 72 8.71 -28.49 1.86
CA LEU A 72 7.87 -29.59 1.39
C LEU A 72 8.64 -30.52 0.45
N LEU A 73 9.39 -29.95 -0.49
CA LEU A 73 10.20 -30.73 -1.43
C LEU A 73 11.30 -31.51 -0.70
N ARG A 74 11.99 -30.88 0.25
CA ARG A 74 13.01 -31.52 1.09
C ARG A 74 12.45 -32.71 1.87
N TRP A 75 11.31 -32.54 2.53
CA TRP A 75 10.66 -33.63 3.27
C TRP A 75 10.13 -34.73 2.34
N PHE A 76 9.58 -34.37 1.19
CA PHE A 76 9.11 -35.33 0.18
C PHE A 76 10.25 -36.24 -0.29
N PHE A 77 11.41 -35.68 -0.63
CA PHE A 77 12.59 -36.48 -0.99
C PHE A 77 13.08 -37.35 0.18
N GLY A 78 13.09 -36.81 1.41
CA GLY A 78 13.47 -37.60 2.59
C GLY A 78 12.60 -38.84 2.79
N ILE A 79 11.27 -38.67 2.67
CA ILE A 79 10.32 -39.79 2.80
C ILE A 79 10.43 -40.76 1.62
N ALA A 80 10.54 -40.27 0.39
CA ALA A 80 10.68 -41.11 -0.80
C ALA A 80 11.95 -41.98 -0.74
N LEU A 81 13.07 -41.42 -0.27
CA LEU A 81 14.31 -42.16 -0.05
C LEU A 81 14.17 -43.20 1.08
N ALA A 82 13.50 -42.85 2.17
CA ALA A 82 13.23 -43.80 3.26
C ALA A 82 12.37 -44.98 2.81
N GLN A 83 11.30 -44.72 2.04
CA GLN A 83 10.40 -45.76 1.52
C GLN A 83 11.10 -46.68 0.51
N THR A 84 11.87 -46.11 -0.42
CA THR A 84 12.63 -46.92 -1.40
C THR A 84 13.69 -47.78 -0.72
N GLY A 85 14.41 -47.23 0.26
CA GLY A 85 15.36 -48.00 1.08
C GLY A 85 14.69 -49.14 1.84
N LEU A 86 13.53 -48.89 2.45
CA LEU A 86 12.76 -49.91 3.16
C LEU A 86 12.32 -51.06 2.23
N LEU A 87 11.84 -50.74 1.02
CA LEU A 87 11.42 -51.75 0.04
C LEU A 87 12.58 -52.62 -0.44
N VAL A 88 13.75 -52.02 -0.69
CA VAL A 88 14.95 -52.75 -1.09
C VAL A 88 15.44 -53.67 0.03
N ALA A 89 15.48 -53.18 1.26
CA ALA A 89 15.87 -53.98 2.42
C ALA A 89 14.93 -55.18 2.63
N LEU A 90 13.62 -54.98 2.49
CA LEU A 90 12.64 -56.05 2.62
C LEU A 90 12.77 -57.11 1.51
N LYS A 91 13.03 -56.69 0.26
CA LYS A 91 13.27 -57.63 -0.86
C LYS A 91 14.60 -58.40 -0.77
N LEU A 92 15.61 -57.85 -0.12
CA LEU A 92 16.90 -58.53 0.07
C LEU A 92 16.83 -59.60 1.17
N TRP A 93 15.86 -59.50 2.07
CA TRP A 93 15.73 -60.38 3.23
C TRP A 93 14.59 -61.40 3.12
N ALA A 94 13.70 -61.23 2.15
CA ALA A 94 12.63 -62.15 1.77
C ALA A 94 13.04 -63.03 0.58
#